data_AF-A0A948R962-F1
#
_entry.id   AF-A0A948R962-F1
#
_cell.length_a   1.000
_cell.length_b   1.000
_cell.length_c   1.000
_cell.angle_alpha   90.00
_cell.angle_beta   90.00
_cell.angle_gamma   90.00
#
_symmetry.space_group_name_H-M   'P 1'
#
loop_
_entity.id
_entity.type
_entity.pdbx_description
1 polymer ?
#
loop_
_entity_poly.entity_id
_entity_poly.type
_entity_poly.pdbx_seq_one_letter_code
_entity_poly.pdbx_strand_id
1 'polypeptide(L)'
;MDLGQAISQKKAAILGKWFRLIMDTYPLDASGFLGREKDRFANPVGYTISREIEVLYDELLQDMDSEKLAASLDSIIRIRSVQDYPPSEAVSFVFLLKKAIREELGDDISDNQAYADLLAFEARIDKLALLALDIYTKCREKIHQIRLNEVKTETERAFRLLEITRRMHDVPDAEEHPGDGENLSP
;
A
#
# COMPACT_ATOMS: atom_id res chain seq x y z
N MET A 1 -10.32 -37.37 1.08
CA MET A 1 -10.97 -36.14 1.60
C MET A 1 -10.95 -35.12 0.48
N ASP A 2 -12.04 -34.42 0.20
CA ASP A 2 -12.00 -33.29 -0.74
C ASP A 2 -11.39 -32.08 -0.03
N LEU A 3 -10.24 -31.61 -0.50
CA LEU A 3 -9.54 -30.50 0.10
C LEU A 3 -10.37 -29.21 0.06
N GLY A 4 -11.15 -29.01 -1.02
CA GLY A 4 -12.03 -27.84 -1.13
C GLY A 4 -13.04 -27.77 0.03
N GLN A 5 -13.61 -28.92 0.40
CA GLN A 5 -14.48 -29.03 1.57
C GLN A 5 -13.72 -28.81 2.89
N ALA A 6 -12.52 -29.36 3.04
CA ALA A 6 -11.72 -29.21 4.25
C ALA A 6 -11.36 -27.72 4.53
N ILE A 7 -10.90 -27.03 3.49
CA ILE A 7 -10.56 -25.59 3.52
C ILE A 7 -11.81 -24.74 3.79
N SER A 8 -12.96 -25.11 3.21
CA SER A 8 -14.22 -24.41 3.45
C SER A 8 -14.73 -24.62 4.89
N GLN A 9 -14.69 -25.84 5.41
CA GLN A 9 -15.11 -26.17 6.78
C GLN A 9 -14.23 -25.49 7.84
N LYS A 10 -12.93 -25.40 7.58
CA LYS A 10 -11.96 -24.74 8.49
C LYS A 10 -11.77 -23.25 8.19
N LYS A 11 -12.59 -22.62 7.34
CA LYS A 11 -12.48 -21.20 6.94
C LYS A 11 -12.24 -20.27 8.14
N ALA A 12 -13.09 -20.35 9.17
CA ALA A 12 -12.99 -19.47 10.34
C ALA A 12 -11.67 -19.64 11.12
N ALA A 13 -11.19 -20.88 11.26
CA ALA A 13 -9.93 -21.18 11.95
C ALA A 13 -8.73 -20.68 11.13
N ILE A 14 -8.73 -20.94 9.82
CA ILE A 14 -7.68 -20.50 8.89
C ILE A 14 -7.62 -18.97 8.82
N LEU A 15 -8.76 -18.28 8.68
CA LEU A 15 -8.82 -16.82 8.67
C LEU A 15 -8.32 -16.23 9.99
N GLY A 16 -8.77 -16.77 11.12
CA GLY A 16 -8.32 -16.30 12.44
C GLY A 16 -6.81 -16.46 12.64
N LYS A 17 -6.24 -17.55 12.11
CA LYS A 17 -4.80 -17.80 12.16
C LYS A 17 -4.02 -16.92 11.20
N TRP A 18 -4.51 -16.78 9.97
CA TRP A 18 -3.92 -15.90 8.97
C TRP A 18 -3.88 -14.46 9.50
N PHE A 19 -4.98 -13.97 10.06
CA PHE A 19 -5.03 -12.66 10.71
C PHE A 19 -3.95 -12.49 11.78
N ARG A 20 -3.82 -13.45 12.71
CA ARG A 20 -2.78 -13.38 13.76
C ARG A 20 -1.38 -13.33 13.17
N LEU A 21 -1.08 -14.21 12.21
CA LEU A 21 0.22 -14.22 11.53
C LEU A 21 0.52 -12.88 10.86
N ILE A 22 -0.50 -12.21 10.29
CA ILE A 22 -0.36 -10.87 9.71
C ILE A 22 -0.10 -9.81 10.77
N MET A 23 -0.78 -9.88 11.92
CA MET A 23 -0.58 -8.94 13.03
C MET A 23 0.81 -9.09 13.66
N ASP A 24 1.32 -10.32 13.71
CA ASP A 24 2.66 -10.62 14.24
C ASP A 24 3.80 -10.06 13.37
N THR A 25 3.52 -9.64 12.12
CA THR A 25 4.52 -8.94 11.30
C THR A 25 4.57 -7.43 11.56
N TYR A 26 3.70 -6.88 12.41
CA TYR A 26 3.80 -5.49 12.83
C TYR A 26 4.78 -5.35 14.01
N PRO A 27 5.46 -4.20 14.15
CA PRO A 27 6.32 -3.92 15.31
C PRO A 27 5.60 -4.19 16.64
N LEU A 28 6.36 -4.63 17.64
CA LEU A 28 5.84 -5.10 18.94
C LEU A 28 4.91 -4.10 19.64
N ASP A 29 5.13 -2.80 19.43
CA ASP A 29 4.31 -1.73 20.00
C ASP A 29 2.89 -1.67 19.39
N ALA A 30 2.71 -2.18 18.17
CA ALA A 30 1.44 -2.20 17.44
C ALA A 30 0.78 -3.60 17.43
N SER A 31 1.55 -4.68 17.39
CA SER A 31 1.00 -6.05 17.24
C SER A 31 0.07 -6.46 18.39
N GLY A 32 0.43 -6.11 19.63
CA GLY A 32 -0.37 -6.42 20.82
C GLY A 32 -1.73 -5.71 20.86
N PHE A 33 -1.81 -4.48 20.33
CA PHE A 33 -3.04 -3.69 20.27
C PHE A 33 -3.90 -4.10 19.06
N LEU A 34 -3.28 -4.19 17.87
CA LEU A 34 -3.95 -4.54 16.63
C LEU A 34 -4.56 -5.96 16.64
N GLY A 35 -3.96 -6.89 17.39
CA GLY A 35 -4.45 -8.27 17.50
C GLY A 35 -5.55 -8.49 18.55
N ARG A 36 -5.71 -7.57 19.52
CA ARG A 36 -6.62 -7.74 20.68
C ARG A 36 -7.84 -6.84 20.66
N GLU A 37 -7.71 -5.63 20.12
CA GLU A 37 -8.78 -4.65 20.11
C GLU A 37 -9.78 -4.93 18.98
N LYS A 38 -11.05 -5.13 19.35
CA LYS A 38 -12.13 -5.51 18.41
C LYS A 38 -12.94 -4.31 17.94
N ASP A 39 -12.82 -3.17 18.62
CA ASP A 39 -13.52 -1.97 18.22
C ASP A 39 -12.90 -1.38 16.93
N ARG A 40 -13.72 -1.16 15.90
CA ARG A 40 -13.28 -0.66 14.59
C ARG A 40 -12.73 0.78 14.62
N PHE A 41 -13.14 1.58 15.59
CA PHE A 41 -12.66 2.95 15.76
C PHE A 41 -11.35 2.98 16.55
N ALA A 42 -11.19 2.06 17.51
CA ALA A 42 -9.92 1.88 18.22
C ALA A 42 -8.87 1.15 17.36
N ASN A 43 -9.30 0.23 16.50
CA ASN A 43 -8.41 -0.60 15.66
C ASN A 43 -8.85 -0.63 14.18
N PRO A 44 -8.72 0.50 13.45
CA PRO A 44 -9.12 0.58 12.05
C PRO A 44 -8.28 -0.34 11.15
N VAL A 45 -6.99 -0.50 11.45
CA VAL A 45 -6.07 -1.35 10.68
C VAL A 45 -6.45 -2.83 10.81
N GLY A 46 -6.64 -3.32 12.04
CA GLY A 46 -7.06 -4.71 12.28
C GLY A 46 -8.42 -5.00 11.66
N TYR A 47 -9.38 -4.09 11.79
CA TYR A 47 -10.69 -4.23 11.16
C TYR A 47 -10.59 -4.33 9.63
N THR A 48 -9.88 -3.41 8.98
CA THR A 48 -9.69 -3.47 7.51
C THR A 48 -9.02 -4.78 7.11
N ILE A 49 -7.93 -5.16 7.76
CA ILE A 49 -7.23 -6.41 7.42
C ILE A 49 -8.16 -7.61 7.57
N SER A 50 -8.90 -7.74 8.69
CA SER A 50 -9.81 -8.87 8.91
C SER A 50 -10.88 -9.00 7.83
N ARG A 51 -11.43 -7.87 7.36
CA ARG A 51 -12.44 -7.84 6.30
C ARG A 51 -11.84 -8.21 4.96
N GLU A 52 -10.71 -7.60 4.61
CA GLU A 52 -10.12 -7.79 3.28
C GLU A 52 -9.54 -9.20 3.12
N ILE A 53 -8.94 -9.79 4.15
CA ILE A 53 -8.45 -11.18 4.04
C ILE A 53 -9.59 -12.19 3.88
N GLU A 54 -10.79 -11.90 4.42
CA GLU A 54 -11.96 -12.73 4.18
C GLU A 54 -12.40 -12.68 2.72
N VAL A 55 -12.44 -11.48 2.12
CA VAL A 55 -12.73 -11.33 0.68
C VAL A 55 -11.71 -12.08 -0.17
N LEU A 56 -10.41 -11.92 0.13
CA LEU A 56 -9.35 -12.63 -0.60
C LEU A 56 -9.50 -14.15 -0.49
N TYR A 57 -9.85 -14.66 0.68
CA TYR A 57 -10.05 -16.08 0.91
C TYR A 57 -11.24 -16.63 0.13
N ASP A 58 -12.36 -15.91 0.10
CA ASP A 58 -13.55 -16.33 -0.63
C ASP A 58 -13.31 -16.34 -2.14
N GLU A 59 -12.60 -15.34 -2.67
CA GLU A 59 -12.22 -15.31 -4.09
C GLU A 59 -11.18 -16.39 -4.45
N LEU A 60 -10.32 -16.78 -3.50
CA LEU A 60 -9.44 -17.95 -3.65
C LEU A 60 -10.19 -19.28 -3.65
N LEU A 61 -11.44 -19.34 -3.18
CA LEU A 61 -12.30 -20.53 -3.27
C LEU A 61 -13.19 -20.50 -4.53
N GLN A 62 -13.42 -19.33 -5.11
CA GLN A 62 -14.28 -19.12 -6.29
C GLN A 62 -13.45 -19.00 -7.58
N ASP A 63 -13.72 -18.01 -8.42
CA ASP A 63 -13.10 -17.84 -9.75
C ASP A 63 -11.97 -16.80 -9.77
N MET A 64 -11.58 -16.25 -8.62
CA MET A 64 -10.57 -15.19 -8.50
C MET A 64 -10.93 -13.93 -9.30
N ASP A 65 -12.04 -13.29 -8.98
CA ASP A 65 -12.43 -12.02 -9.59
C ASP A 65 -11.31 -10.98 -9.44
N SER A 66 -10.72 -10.59 -10.57
CA SER A 66 -9.54 -9.73 -10.57
C SER A 66 -9.82 -8.33 -10.00
N GLU A 67 -11.04 -7.80 -10.12
CA GLU A 67 -11.37 -6.47 -9.63
C GLU A 67 -11.51 -6.47 -8.11
N LYS A 68 -12.22 -7.47 -7.56
CA LYS A 68 -12.37 -7.63 -6.11
C LYS A 68 -11.04 -7.93 -5.44
N LEU A 69 -10.26 -8.86 -6.01
CA LEU A 69 -8.93 -9.16 -5.52
C LEU A 69 -8.05 -7.92 -5.53
N ALA A 70 -8.08 -7.13 -6.62
CA ALA A 70 -7.30 -5.91 -6.69
C ALA A 70 -7.72 -4.86 -5.65
N ALA A 71 -9.02 -4.67 -5.43
CA ALA A 71 -9.53 -3.73 -4.43
C ALA A 71 -9.14 -4.12 -2.99
N SER A 72 -9.24 -5.41 -2.65
CA SER A 72 -8.86 -5.92 -1.33
C SER A 72 -7.36 -5.89 -1.10
N LEU A 73 -6.57 -6.28 -2.11
CA LEU A 73 -5.11 -6.17 -2.06
C LEU A 73 -4.66 -4.72 -1.92
N ASP A 74 -5.19 -3.78 -2.70
CA ASP A 74 -4.84 -2.35 -2.60
C ASP A 74 -5.12 -1.81 -1.21
N SER A 75 -6.24 -2.18 -0.59
CA SER A 75 -6.60 -1.76 0.76
C SER A 75 -5.57 -2.21 1.82
N ILE A 76 -5.13 -3.47 1.78
CA ILE A 76 -4.11 -3.99 2.72
C ILE A 76 -2.73 -3.41 2.39
N ILE A 77 -2.36 -3.39 1.11
CA ILE A 77 -1.06 -2.93 0.64
C ILE A 77 -0.89 -1.44 0.90
N ARG A 78 -1.93 -0.62 0.80
CA ARG A 78 -1.85 0.80 1.13
C ARG A 78 -1.53 1.01 2.61
N ILE A 79 -2.15 0.24 3.50
CA ILE A 79 -1.85 0.29 4.94
C ILE A 79 -0.37 -0.06 5.20
N ARG A 80 0.13 -1.10 4.54
CA ARG A 80 1.52 -1.55 4.70
C ARG A 80 2.54 -0.63 4.00
N SER A 81 2.25 -0.15 2.80
CA SER A 81 3.18 0.68 2.00
C SER A 81 3.41 2.07 2.57
N VAL A 82 2.49 2.59 3.39
CA VAL A 82 2.66 3.87 4.10
C VAL A 82 3.82 3.82 5.12
N GLN A 83 4.27 2.63 5.54
CA GLN A 83 5.37 2.45 6.49
C GLN A 83 6.75 2.26 5.82
N ASP A 84 6.91 2.62 4.54
CA ASP A 84 8.16 2.44 3.77
C ASP A 84 8.70 1.00 3.76
N TYR A 85 7.83 0.00 3.96
CA TYR A 85 8.22 -1.41 3.87
C TYR A 85 8.74 -1.76 2.47
N PRO A 86 9.80 -2.61 2.38
CA PRO A 86 10.23 -3.16 1.12
C PRO A 86 9.09 -3.98 0.48
N PRO A 87 9.06 -4.10 -0.86
CA PRO A 87 7.99 -4.82 -1.56
C PRO A 87 7.74 -6.22 -1.00
N SER A 88 8.81 -6.94 -0.67
CA SER A 88 8.77 -8.28 -0.08
C SER A 88 7.98 -8.33 1.24
N GLU A 89 8.14 -7.34 2.11
CA GLU A 89 7.44 -7.29 3.40
C GLU A 89 5.99 -6.84 3.21
N ALA A 90 5.73 -5.89 2.32
CA ALA A 90 4.39 -5.41 2.01
C ALA A 90 3.48 -6.51 1.46
N VAL A 91 4.02 -7.42 0.63
CA VAL A 91 3.27 -8.54 0.02
C VAL A 91 3.36 -9.87 0.80
N SER A 92 4.29 -9.97 1.76
CA SER A 92 4.56 -11.22 2.51
C SER A 92 3.32 -11.85 3.13
N PHE A 93 2.32 -11.04 3.50
CA PHE A 93 1.09 -11.49 4.14
C PHE A 93 0.34 -12.55 3.31
N VAL A 94 0.42 -12.47 1.98
CA VAL A 94 -0.25 -13.44 1.09
C VAL A 94 0.29 -14.84 1.33
N PHE A 95 1.61 -14.99 1.51
CA PHE A 95 2.25 -16.28 1.74
C PHE A 95 1.96 -16.86 3.12
N LEU A 96 1.61 -16.01 4.11
CA LEU A 96 1.23 -16.47 5.45
C LEU A 96 -0.04 -17.33 5.44
N LEU A 97 -0.88 -17.20 4.41
CA LEU A 97 -2.05 -18.06 4.22
C LEU A 97 -1.64 -19.53 4.05
N LYS A 98 -0.54 -19.80 3.32
CA LYS A 98 -0.03 -21.18 3.15
C LYS A 98 0.34 -21.79 4.50
N LYS A 99 0.98 -21.01 5.37
CA LYS A 99 1.31 -21.44 6.74
C LYS A 99 0.05 -21.69 7.56
N ALA A 100 -0.93 -20.80 7.52
CA ALA A 100 -2.19 -20.97 8.23
C ALA A 100 -2.92 -22.25 7.79
N ILE A 101 -3.00 -22.52 6.50
CA ILE A 101 -3.62 -23.72 5.92
C ILE A 101 -2.91 -24.98 6.39
N ARG A 102 -1.58 -25.06 6.24
CA ARG A 102 -0.81 -26.25 6.61
C ARG A 102 -0.91 -26.58 8.09
N GLU A 103 -0.91 -25.57 8.95
CA GLU A 103 -1.02 -25.81 10.39
C GLU A 103 -2.44 -26.15 10.85
N GLU A 104 -3.49 -25.70 10.14
CA GLU A 104 -4.88 -26.08 10.45
C GLU A 104 -5.30 -27.42 9.82
N LEU A 105 -4.65 -27.84 8.73
CA LEU A 105 -4.97 -29.07 7.99
C LEU A 105 -3.93 -30.20 8.19
N GLY A 106 -2.83 -29.94 8.91
CA GLY A 106 -1.66 -30.82 8.96
C GLY A 106 -1.93 -32.28 9.35
N ASP A 107 -2.94 -32.52 10.18
CA ASP A 107 -3.32 -33.88 10.61
C ASP A 107 -4.33 -34.57 9.66
N ASP A 108 -4.97 -33.82 8.75
CA ASP A 108 -6.02 -34.32 7.84
C ASP A 108 -5.51 -34.66 6.43
N ILE A 109 -4.26 -34.29 6.10
CA ILE A 109 -3.66 -34.54 4.78
C ILE A 109 -2.90 -35.86 4.82
N SER A 110 -3.63 -36.97 4.74
CA SER A 110 -3.06 -38.32 4.82
C SER A 110 -2.98 -39.07 3.48
N ASP A 111 -3.50 -38.50 2.39
CA ASP A 111 -3.59 -39.15 1.07
C ASP A 111 -2.99 -38.27 -0.04
N ASN A 112 -2.43 -38.92 -1.06
CA ASN A 112 -1.67 -38.32 -2.15
C ASN A 112 -2.53 -37.37 -3.00
N GLN A 113 -3.84 -37.65 -3.11
CA GLN A 113 -4.79 -36.76 -3.81
C GLN A 113 -4.98 -35.42 -3.06
N ALA A 114 -5.14 -35.46 -1.74
CA ALA A 114 -5.30 -34.25 -0.94
C ALA A 114 -4.05 -33.36 -0.99
N TYR A 115 -2.87 -33.97 -1.13
CA TYR A 115 -1.62 -33.25 -1.34
C TYR A 115 -1.56 -32.57 -2.71
N ALA A 116 -1.99 -33.25 -3.78
CA ALA A 116 -2.06 -32.65 -5.12
C ALA A 116 -3.03 -31.46 -5.17
N ASP A 117 -4.20 -31.59 -4.54
CA ASP A 117 -5.17 -30.50 -4.44
C ASP A 117 -4.59 -29.32 -3.63
N LEU A 118 -3.77 -29.60 -2.62
CA LEU A 118 -3.14 -28.56 -1.80
C LEU A 118 -2.11 -27.78 -2.61
N LEU A 119 -1.31 -28.47 -3.42
CA LEU A 119 -0.38 -27.82 -4.34
C LEU A 119 -1.13 -26.94 -5.36
N ALA A 120 -2.26 -27.41 -5.88
CA ALA A 120 -3.09 -26.61 -6.80
C ALA A 120 -3.65 -25.35 -6.11
N PHE A 121 -4.10 -25.47 -4.85
CA PHE A 121 -4.55 -24.32 -4.07
C PHE A 121 -3.40 -23.35 -3.75
N GLU A 122 -2.23 -23.86 -3.37
CA GLU A 122 -1.04 -23.04 -3.12
C GLU A 122 -0.58 -22.27 -4.37
N ALA A 123 -0.73 -22.86 -5.56
CA ALA A 123 -0.46 -22.16 -6.82
C ALA A 123 -1.43 -21.00 -7.06
N ARG A 124 -2.68 -21.07 -6.58
CA ARG A 124 -3.62 -19.93 -6.60
C ARG A 124 -3.19 -18.82 -5.67
N ILE A 125 -2.67 -19.17 -4.48
CA ILE A 125 -2.10 -18.20 -3.55
C ILE A 125 -0.88 -17.51 -4.17
N ASP A 126 -0.03 -18.24 -4.90
CA ASP A 126 1.12 -17.65 -5.59
C ASP A 126 0.69 -16.65 -6.68
N LYS A 127 -0.36 -16.97 -7.45
CA LYS A 127 -0.95 -16.01 -8.40
C LYS A 127 -1.47 -14.75 -7.70
N LEU A 128 -2.09 -14.91 -6.53
CA LEU A 128 -2.54 -13.77 -5.72
C LEU A 128 -1.36 -12.91 -5.25
N ALA A 129 -0.23 -13.53 -4.89
CA ALA A 129 0.97 -12.80 -4.50
C ALA A 129 1.58 -12.00 -5.66
N LEU A 130 1.53 -12.52 -6.89
CA LEU A 130 1.94 -11.78 -8.09
C LEU A 130 1.06 -10.54 -8.32
N LEU A 131 -0.27 -10.70 -8.20
CA LEU A 131 -1.19 -9.58 -8.30
C LEU A 131 -0.94 -8.52 -7.20
N ALA A 132 -0.62 -8.97 -5.99
CA ALA A 132 -0.26 -8.08 -4.88
C ALA A 132 1.01 -7.26 -5.21
N LEU A 133 2.01 -7.88 -5.83
CA LEU A 133 3.23 -7.19 -6.24
C LEU A 133 2.97 -6.13 -7.33
N ASP A 134 2.12 -6.44 -8.30
CA ASP A 134 1.71 -5.47 -9.33
C ASP A 134 1.02 -4.25 -8.71
N ILE A 135 0.14 -4.48 -7.74
CA ILE A 135 -0.59 -3.42 -7.03
C ILE A 135 0.37 -2.55 -6.22
N TYR A 136 1.27 -3.17 -5.44
CA TYR A 136 2.30 -2.43 -4.71
C TYR A 136 3.14 -1.55 -5.64
N THR A 137 3.55 -2.08 -6.78
CA THR A 137 4.37 -1.37 -7.77
C THR A 137 3.61 -0.16 -8.34
N LYS A 138 2.33 -0.34 -8.70
CA LYS A 138 1.45 0.76 -9.14
C LYS A 138 1.27 1.83 -8.07
N CYS A 139 1.11 1.43 -6.79
CA CYS A 139 1.02 2.39 -5.68
C CYS A 139 2.30 3.21 -5.55
N ARG A 140 3.47 2.57 -5.58
CA ARG A 140 4.78 3.25 -5.49
C ARG A 140 5.04 4.17 -6.67
N GLU A 141 4.73 3.74 -7.88
CA GLU A 141 4.87 4.56 -9.09
C GLU A 141 4.04 5.84 -8.98
N LYS A 142 2.78 5.74 -8.51
CA LYS A 142 1.91 6.90 -8.30
C LYS A 142 2.48 7.86 -7.26
N ILE A 143 3.03 7.36 -6.15
CA ILE A 143 3.70 8.20 -5.14
C ILE A 143 4.90 8.92 -5.74
N HIS A 144 5.74 8.22 -6.51
CA HIS A 144 6.89 8.82 -7.17
C HIS A 144 6.48 9.88 -8.19
N GLN A 145 5.40 9.64 -8.94
CA GLN A 145 4.86 10.59 -9.91
C GLN A 145 4.34 11.87 -9.25
N ILE A 146 3.67 11.75 -8.10
CA ILE A 146 3.23 12.91 -7.29
C ILE A 146 4.46 13.74 -6.85
N ARG A 147 5.47 13.10 -6.26
CA ARG A 147 6.70 13.77 -5.81
C ARG A 147 7.43 14.49 -6.94
N LEU A 148 7.52 13.86 -8.12
CA LEU A 148 8.13 14.49 -9.31
C LEU A 148 7.36 15.72 -9.78
N ASN A 149 6.03 15.66 -9.75
CA ASN A 149 5.18 16.79 -10.15
C ASN A 149 5.27 17.95 -9.15
N GLU A 150 5.39 17.66 -7.86
CA GLU A 150 5.63 18.66 -6.81
C GLU A 150 6.95 19.40 -7.05
N VAL A 151 8.06 18.66 -7.25
CA VAL A 151 9.38 19.26 -7.52
C VAL A 151 9.37 20.10 -8.80
N LYS A 152 8.72 19.64 -9.88
CA LYS A 152 8.57 20.44 -11.11
C LYS A 152 7.83 21.74 -10.85
N THR A 153 6.72 21.67 -10.12
CA THR A 153 5.90 22.85 -9.79
C THR A 153 6.67 23.86 -8.95
N GLU A 154 7.44 23.38 -7.96
CA GLU A 154 8.31 24.23 -7.13
C GLU A 154 9.42 24.89 -7.97
N THR A 155 10.07 24.10 -8.83
CA THR A 155 11.14 24.58 -9.72
C THR A 155 10.63 25.67 -10.65
N GLU A 156 9.46 25.47 -11.28
CA GLU A 156 8.83 26.49 -12.13
C GLU A 156 8.48 27.76 -11.37
N ARG A 157 7.99 27.66 -10.12
CA ARG A 157 7.71 28.83 -9.27
C ARG A 157 8.99 29.59 -8.94
N ALA A 158 10.07 28.89 -8.63
CA ALA A 158 11.37 29.51 -8.36
C ALA A 158 11.92 30.23 -9.60
N PHE A 159 11.86 29.62 -10.78
CA PHE A 159 12.26 30.27 -12.03
C PHE A 159 11.42 31.52 -12.33
N ARG A 160 10.09 31.44 -12.16
CA ARG A 160 9.21 32.62 -12.33
C ARG A 160 9.59 33.76 -11.37
N LEU A 161 9.93 33.44 -10.12
CA LEU A 161 10.36 34.45 -9.15
C LEU A 161 11.68 35.11 -9.59
N LEU A 162 12.67 34.32 -10.02
CA LEU A 162 13.94 34.84 -10.52
C LEU A 162 13.76 35.75 -11.75
N GLU A 163 12.88 35.38 -12.68
CA GLU A 163 12.55 36.23 -13.84
C GLU A 163 11.93 37.57 -13.42
N ILE A 164 11.01 37.56 -12.44
CA ILE A 164 10.42 38.79 -11.89
C ILE A 164 11.49 39.65 -11.23
N THR A 165 12.33 39.07 -10.36
CA THR A 165 13.43 39.80 -9.70
C THR A 165 14.40 40.40 -10.71
N ARG A 166 14.76 39.65 -11.78
CA ARG A 166 15.62 40.17 -12.85
C ARG A 166 14.99 41.39 -13.54
N ARG A 167 13.70 41.30 -13.89
CA ARG A 167 12.97 42.42 -14.51
C ARG A 167 12.86 43.65 -13.61
N MET A 168 12.79 43.46 -12.29
CA MET A 168 12.79 44.58 -11.34
C MET A 168 14.18 45.21 -11.18
N HIS A 169 15.27 44.45 -11.38
CA HIS A 169 16.63 44.97 -11.33
C HIS A 169 17.09 45.64 -12.64
N ASP A 170 16.51 45.26 -13.78
CA ASP A 170 16.77 45.86 -15.11
C ASP A 170 16.02 47.20 -15.35
N VAL A 171 15.36 47.79 -14.34
CA VAL A 171 14.78 49.14 -14.45
C VAL A 171 15.93 50.15 -14.42
N PRO A 172 16.18 50.94 -15.49
CA PRO A 172 17.28 51.88 -15.51
C PRO A 172 17.04 52.98 -14.47
N ASP A 173 18.04 53.27 -13.64
CA ASP A 173 18.14 54.55 -12.94
C ASP A 173 18.21 55.67 -14.00
N ALA A 174 17.08 56.32 -14.25
CA ALA A 174 16.95 57.53 -15.05
C ALA A 174 15.94 58.43 -14.33
N GLU A 175 16.25 59.64 -13.86
CA GLU A 175 17.39 60.53 -14.06
C GLU A 175 17.63 61.37 -12.79
N GLU A 176 18.89 61.69 -12.51
CA GLU A 176 19.27 62.76 -11.58
C GLU A 176 18.66 64.09 -12.04
N HIS A 177 17.89 64.74 -11.17
CA HIS A 177 17.48 66.13 -11.36
C HIS A 177 18.70 67.06 -11.26
N PRO A 178 19.04 67.86 -12.30
CA PRO A 178 20.01 68.92 -12.12
C PRO A 178 19.32 70.06 -11.34
N GLY A 179 19.89 70.38 -10.19
CA GLY A 179 19.46 71.46 -9.31
C GLY A 179 19.57 72.84 -9.94
N ASP A 180 18.84 73.74 -9.30
CA ASP A 180 18.63 75.14 -9.61
C ASP A 180 19.92 75.94 -9.88
N GLY A 181 19.85 76.83 -10.87
CA GLY A 181 20.85 77.86 -11.13
C GLY A 181 20.17 79.16 -11.56
N GLU A 182 19.85 80.01 -10.58
CA GLU A 182 19.48 81.41 -10.76
C GLU A 182 20.54 82.17 -11.59
N ASN A 183 20.12 83.03 -12.53
CA ASN A 183 20.42 84.47 -12.46
C ASN A 183 19.84 85.31 -13.62
N LEU A 184 18.91 86.20 -13.21
CA LEU A 184 18.69 87.61 -13.56
C LEU A 184 19.02 88.19 -14.95
N SER A 185 17.98 88.81 -15.51
CA SER A 185 17.94 89.84 -16.55
C SER A 185 18.74 91.12 -16.21
N PRO A 186 18.95 91.96 -17.22
CA PRO A 186 18.37 93.32 -17.18
C PRO A 186 17.27 93.54 -18.21
#